data_AF-A0A3S3GK48-F1
#
_entry.id   AF-A0A3S3GK48-F1
#
_cell.length_a   1.000
_cell.length_b   1.000
_cell.length_c   1.000
_cell.angle_alpha   90.00
_cell.angle_beta   90.00
_cell.angle_gamma   90.00
#
_symmetry.space_group_name_H-M   'P 1'
#
loop_
_entity.id
_entity.type
_entity.pdbx_description
1 polymer ?
#
loop_
_entity_poly.entity_id
_entity_poly.type
_entity_poly.pdbx_seq_one_letter_code
_entity_poly.pdbx_strand_id
1 'polypeptide(L)'
;MGLFDNAVPGGNITKPLMIALGALLVGKMLSGRSEEQPAEAQAPAPTPAGTSADGGLLGGLGGLLDRLRDAGHGGVADSWVGTGQNRPINANDLGSALGPAVIREIAQRTGMNEQELLQQLSTALPGVVDKLTPNGQVPPQHQVTSAFNS
;
A
#
# COMPACT_ATOMS: atom_id res chain seq x y z
N MET A 1 -39.00 -32.63 -1.50
CA MET A 1 -38.05 -33.71 -1.83
C MET A 1 -37.98 -33.80 -3.35
N GLY A 2 -36.82 -33.53 -3.93
CA GLY A 2 -36.52 -33.57 -5.37
C GLY A 2 -35.25 -32.78 -5.70
N LEU A 3 -34.24 -32.83 -4.83
CA LEU A 3 -32.90 -33.37 -5.13
C LEU A 3 -32.77 -34.36 -6.31
N PHE A 4 -31.82 -34.02 -7.19
CA PHE A 4 -31.20 -34.80 -8.28
C PHE A 4 -31.94 -34.86 -9.63
N ASP A 5 -31.45 -34.09 -10.62
CA ASP A 5 -30.97 -34.72 -11.86
C ASP A 5 -29.87 -33.89 -12.51
N ASN A 6 -28.69 -34.50 -12.56
CA ASN A 6 -27.49 -34.01 -13.21
C ASN A 6 -27.43 -34.70 -14.58
N ALA A 7 -27.71 -33.97 -15.66
CA ALA A 7 -27.45 -34.42 -17.01
C ALA A 7 -26.34 -33.55 -17.63
N VAL A 8 -25.12 -34.08 -17.58
CA VAL A 8 -23.99 -33.69 -18.42
C VAL A 8 -24.17 -34.30 -19.81
N PRO A 9 -23.90 -33.53 -20.89
CA PRO A 9 -23.25 -34.12 -22.06
C PRO A 9 -21.98 -33.35 -22.42
N GLY A 10 -20.84 -34.03 -22.32
CA GLY A 10 -19.60 -33.62 -22.96
C GLY A 10 -19.67 -33.85 -24.47
N GLY A 11 -19.08 -32.94 -25.24
CA GLY A 11 -19.02 -33.06 -26.70
C GLY A 11 -18.56 -31.79 -27.43
N ASN A 12 -17.28 -31.45 -27.26
CA ASN A 12 -16.41 -30.63 -28.12
C ASN A 12 -17.08 -29.63 -29.11
N ILE A 13 -17.17 -28.36 -28.73
CA ILE A 13 -17.35 -27.25 -29.70
C ILE A 13 -16.19 -26.28 -29.52
N THR A 14 -15.16 -26.53 -30.31
CA THR A 14 -14.06 -25.62 -30.59
C THR A 14 -14.56 -24.19 -30.80
N LYS A 15 -14.07 -23.28 -29.95
CA LYS A 15 -14.16 -21.80 -30.02
C LYS A 15 -13.81 -21.24 -31.42
N PRO A 16 -13.95 -19.92 -31.70
CA PRO A 16 -14.74 -18.83 -31.07
C PRO A 16 -15.28 -17.78 -32.10
N LEU A 17 -16.53 -17.32 -32.03
CA LEU A 17 -16.88 -15.94 -32.47
C LEU A 17 -18.35 -15.64 -32.15
N MET A 18 -18.61 -14.48 -31.52
CA MET A 18 -19.86 -13.71 -31.60
C MET A 18 -21.04 -13.99 -30.66
N ILE A 19 -20.88 -14.05 -29.32
CA ILE A 19 -22.00 -13.79 -28.38
C ILE A 19 -21.55 -12.92 -27.18
N ALA A 20 -20.73 -11.90 -27.40
CA ALA A 20 -20.31 -11.00 -26.31
C ALA A 20 -20.27 -9.51 -26.72
N LEU A 21 -21.14 -9.07 -27.63
CA LEU A 21 -21.30 -7.65 -27.97
C LEU A 21 -22.73 -7.10 -27.75
N GLY A 22 -23.68 -7.93 -27.31
CA GLY A 22 -25.08 -7.53 -27.09
C GLY A 22 -25.46 -7.15 -25.66
N ALA A 23 -24.60 -7.38 -24.66
CA ALA A 23 -24.89 -7.13 -23.24
C ALA A 23 -24.31 -5.81 -22.69
N LEU A 24 -23.82 -4.91 -23.56
CA LEU A 24 -23.09 -3.69 -23.16
C LEU A 24 -23.88 -2.37 -23.38
N LEU A 25 -25.22 -2.35 -23.38
CA LEU A 25 -25.94 -1.08 -23.62
C LEU A 25 -27.24 -0.78 -22.85
N VAL A 26 -27.74 -1.63 -21.96
CA VAL A 26 -28.93 -1.28 -21.15
C VAL A 26 -28.72 -1.69 -19.70
N GLY A 27 -28.53 -0.72 -18.80
CA GLY A 27 -28.44 -1.04 -17.38
C GLY A 27 -28.06 0.05 -16.37
N LYS A 28 -27.93 1.34 -16.73
CA LYS A 28 -27.73 2.40 -15.71
C LYS A 28 -28.25 3.79 -16.11
N MET A 29 -29.54 3.90 -16.45
CA MET A 29 -30.30 5.17 -16.42
C MET A 29 -31.81 4.88 -16.43
N LEU A 30 -32.44 4.67 -15.26
CA LEU A 30 -33.90 4.86 -15.08
C LEU A 30 -34.37 4.97 -13.61
N SER A 31 -33.56 5.45 -12.69
CA SER A 31 -34.09 5.78 -11.36
C SER A 31 -33.50 7.09 -10.89
N GLY A 32 -34.33 8.13 -10.91
CA GLY A 32 -33.96 9.50 -10.54
C GLY A 32 -34.36 10.53 -11.60
N ARG A 33 -35.66 10.67 -11.86
CA ARG A 33 -36.22 11.88 -12.51
C ARG A 33 -37.27 12.48 -11.57
N SER A 34 -37.29 13.82 -11.54
CA SER A 34 -37.96 14.77 -10.62
C SER A 34 -37.03 15.12 -9.46
N GLU A 35 -36.41 16.30 -9.34
CA GLU A 35 -36.91 17.65 -9.67
C GLU A 35 -35.84 18.57 -10.32
N GLU A 36 -36.34 19.48 -11.14
CA GLU A 36 -35.62 20.55 -11.84
C GLU A 36 -35.25 21.69 -10.87
N GLN A 37 -33.97 22.05 -10.78
CA GLN A 37 -33.51 23.33 -10.20
C GLN A 37 -32.48 23.99 -11.15
N PRO A 38 -32.66 25.27 -11.53
CA PRO A 38 -31.81 25.99 -12.48
C PRO A 38 -30.50 26.48 -11.86
N ALA A 39 -29.40 26.19 -12.56
CA ALA A 39 -28.09 26.87 -12.63
C ALA A 39 -27.57 27.69 -11.43
N GLU A 40 -26.79 27.06 -10.55
CA GLU A 40 -25.70 27.70 -9.78
C GLU A 40 -24.51 26.71 -9.63
N ALA A 41 -23.29 27.24 -9.55
CA ALA A 41 -22.03 26.58 -9.87
C ALA A 41 -21.62 25.36 -9.01
N GLN A 42 -21.13 24.32 -9.71
CA GLN A 42 -20.05 23.38 -9.37
C GLN A 42 -19.58 23.32 -7.89
N ALA A 43 -19.87 22.20 -7.21
CA ALA A 43 -19.12 21.73 -6.05
C ALA A 43 -18.80 20.23 -6.22
N PRO A 44 -17.51 19.80 -6.14
CA PRO A 44 -17.13 18.41 -6.32
C PRO A 44 -17.55 17.56 -5.11
N ALA A 45 -18.16 16.41 -5.38
CA ALA A 45 -18.46 15.39 -4.37
C ALA A 45 -17.15 14.83 -3.76
N PRO A 46 -17.12 14.54 -2.44
CA PRO A 46 -15.98 13.86 -1.84
C PRO A 46 -15.95 12.42 -2.32
N THR A 47 -14.95 12.07 -3.13
CA THR A 47 -14.55 10.68 -3.30
C THR A 47 -14.10 10.16 -1.92
N PRO A 48 -14.53 8.95 -1.49
CA PRO A 48 -13.94 8.33 -0.31
C PRO A 48 -12.45 8.10 -0.60
N ALA A 49 -11.61 8.88 0.09
CA ALA A 49 -10.17 8.77 0.02
C ALA A 49 -9.72 7.33 0.35
N GLY A 50 -8.78 6.85 -0.44
CA GLY A 50 -8.37 5.45 -0.59
C GLY A 50 -8.21 4.64 0.69
N THR A 51 -8.92 3.51 0.73
CA THR A 51 -8.64 2.38 1.63
C THR A 51 -7.77 1.30 0.98
N SER A 52 -6.92 1.64 0.03
CA SER A 52 -6.04 0.62 -0.61
C SER A 52 -4.73 1.25 -1.07
N ALA A 53 -3.83 1.50 -0.12
CA ALA A 53 -2.41 1.67 -0.41
C ALA A 53 -1.69 0.45 0.17
N ASP A 54 -1.60 -0.59 -0.65
CA ASP A 54 -0.87 -1.83 -0.44
C ASP A 54 0.58 -1.52 -0.01
N GLY A 55 0.84 -1.61 1.29
CA GLY A 55 2.05 -1.07 1.91
C GLY A 55 2.59 -1.96 3.02
N GLY A 56 2.45 -3.27 2.93
CA GLY A 56 2.95 -4.21 3.94
C GLY A 56 2.41 -3.95 5.37
N LEU A 57 2.84 -4.77 6.33
CA LEU A 57 2.41 -4.66 7.74
C LEU A 57 2.78 -3.33 8.41
N LEU A 58 3.64 -2.54 7.75
CA LEU A 58 4.19 -1.30 8.25
C LEU A 58 3.59 -0.02 7.64
N GLY A 59 2.83 -0.09 6.55
CA GLY A 59 2.43 1.09 5.78
C GLY A 59 3.57 1.69 4.94
N GLY A 60 4.57 0.87 4.57
CA GLY A 60 5.78 1.27 3.84
C GLY A 60 6.71 2.18 4.63
N LEU A 61 7.56 2.93 3.92
CA LEU A 61 8.51 3.88 4.53
C LEU A 61 7.77 4.94 5.35
N GLY A 62 6.64 5.46 4.85
CA GLY A 62 5.84 6.45 5.59
C GLY A 62 5.39 5.97 6.97
N GLY A 63 4.88 4.73 7.07
CA GLY A 63 4.44 4.18 8.34
C GLY A 63 5.57 3.69 9.26
N LEU A 64 6.77 3.47 8.74
CA LEU A 64 7.99 3.31 9.55
C LEU A 64 8.37 4.63 10.23
N LEU A 65 8.43 5.70 9.46
CA LEU A 65 8.78 7.04 9.98
C LEU A 65 7.77 7.53 11.00
N ASP A 66 6.49 7.27 10.77
CA ASP A 66 5.41 7.59 11.70
C ASP A 66 5.61 6.92 13.06
N ARG A 67 5.94 5.62 13.08
CA ARG A 67 6.27 4.89 14.31
C ARG A 67 7.49 5.44 15.04
N LEU A 68 8.54 5.80 14.30
CA LEU A 68 9.70 6.44 14.92
C LEU A 68 9.32 7.78 15.56
N ARG A 69 8.45 8.55 14.92
CA ARG A 69 7.96 9.81 15.47
C ARG A 69 7.11 9.58 16.72
N ASP A 70 6.22 8.60 16.71
CA ASP A 70 5.39 8.20 17.84
C ASP A 70 6.23 7.73 19.04
N ALA A 71 7.32 7.01 18.79
CA ALA A 71 8.28 6.58 19.79
C ALA A 71 9.20 7.69 20.34
N GLY A 72 9.07 8.94 19.85
CA GLY A 72 9.90 10.07 20.27
C GLY A 72 11.20 10.25 19.46
N HIS A 73 11.43 9.45 18.43
CA HIS A 73 12.57 9.53 17.51
C HIS A 73 12.27 10.34 16.24
N GLY A 74 11.33 11.29 16.32
CA GLY A 74 10.95 12.10 15.15
C GLY A 74 12.11 12.88 14.53
N GLY A 75 13.05 13.40 15.35
CA GLY A 75 14.25 14.07 14.84
C GLY A 75 15.30 13.13 14.23
N VAL A 76 15.19 11.82 14.44
CA VAL A 76 16.00 10.81 13.74
C VAL A 76 15.33 10.48 12.40
N ALA A 77 14.02 10.25 12.41
CA ALA A 77 13.23 10.02 11.20
C ALA A 77 13.36 11.17 10.19
N ASP A 78 13.26 12.43 10.65
CA ASP A 78 13.41 13.62 9.80
C ASP A 78 14.82 13.73 9.20
N SER A 79 15.84 13.36 9.97
CA SER A 79 17.24 13.34 9.54
C SER A 79 17.55 12.26 8.50
N TRP A 80 16.74 11.21 8.41
CA TRP A 80 16.85 10.19 7.36
C TRP A 80 16.12 10.60 6.08
N VAL A 81 15.05 11.38 6.22
CA VAL A 81 14.26 11.92 5.10
C VAL A 81 14.97 13.09 4.46
N GLY A 82 15.58 13.95 5.28
CA GLY A 82 16.30 15.14 4.84
C GLY A 82 17.60 14.84 4.12
N THR A 83 18.16 15.87 3.46
CA THR A 83 19.42 15.80 2.71
C THR A 83 20.66 15.99 3.60
N GLY A 84 20.47 16.03 4.91
CA GLY A 84 21.52 16.22 5.90
C GLY A 84 22.24 14.92 6.29
N GLN A 85 23.10 15.00 7.30
CA GLN A 85 23.69 13.79 7.89
C GLN A 85 22.59 12.96 8.56
N ASN A 86 22.55 11.66 8.25
CA ASN A 86 21.61 10.74 8.88
C ASN A 86 22.03 10.46 10.32
N ARG A 87 21.14 10.70 11.28
CA ARG A 87 21.41 10.41 12.70
C ARG A 87 21.39 8.90 12.95
N PRO A 88 22.34 8.38 13.73
CA PRO A 88 22.30 6.99 14.14
C PRO A 88 21.13 6.75 15.09
N ILE A 89 20.57 5.54 15.06
CA ILE A 89 19.59 5.04 16.02
C ILE A 89 20.15 3.79 16.68
N ASN A 90 19.85 3.57 17.96
CA ASN A 90 20.25 2.33 18.62
C ASN A 90 19.28 1.21 18.24
N ALA A 91 19.79 -0.03 18.18
CA ALA A 91 18.97 -1.22 17.95
C ALA A 91 17.77 -1.33 18.91
N ASN A 92 17.95 -0.91 20.18
CA ASN A 92 16.90 -0.96 21.20
C ASN A 92 15.81 0.11 21.00
N ASP A 93 16.19 1.33 20.62
CA ASP A 93 15.27 2.41 20.23
C ASP A 93 14.45 2.00 19.01
N LEU A 94 15.15 1.48 17.99
CA LEU A 94 14.54 1.06 16.74
C LEU A 94 13.55 -0.09 16.99
N GLY A 95 13.92 -1.04 17.84
CA GLY A 95 13.03 -2.11 18.24
C GLY A 95 11.81 -1.62 19.04
N SER A 96 12.00 -0.64 19.91
CA SER A 96 10.90 -0.02 20.66
C SER A 96 9.92 0.72 19.75
N ALA A 97 10.43 1.41 18.72
CA ALA A 97 9.62 2.13 17.74
C ALA A 97 8.86 1.20 16.79
N LEU A 98 9.51 0.17 16.26
CA LEU A 98 8.90 -0.81 15.36
C LEU A 98 7.88 -1.71 16.08
N GLY A 99 8.18 -2.02 17.35
CA GLY A 99 7.42 -2.94 18.17
C GLY A 99 7.78 -4.41 17.90
N PRO A 100 7.59 -5.28 18.91
CA PRO A 100 8.02 -6.68 18.85
C PRO A 100 7.29 -7.48 17.76
N ALA A 101 6.04 -7.15 17.45
CA ALA A 101 5.27 -7.88 16.42
C ALA A 101 5.92 -7.75 15.03
N VAL A 102 6.36 -6.56 14.66
CA VAL A 102 7.01 -6.29 13.38
C VAL A 102 8.37 -6.95 13.31
N ILE A 103 9.17 -6.81 14.38
CA ILE A 103 10.52 -7.37 14.44
C ILE A 103 10.48 -8.88 14.26
N ARG A 104 9.56 -9.55 14.97
CA ARG A 104 9.38 -11.01 14.87
C ARG A 104 8.97 -11.45 13.47
N GLU A 105 8.13 -10.66 12.82
CA GLU A 105 7.62 -10.96 11.49
C GLU A 105 8.73 -10.83 10.43
N ILE A 106 9.51 -9.75 10.47
CA ILE A 106 10.67 -9.56 9.60
C ILE A 106 11.73 -10.65 9.89
N ALA A 107 12.01 -10.93 11.16
CA ALA A 107 12.96 -11.95 11.59
C ALA A 107 12.58 -13.34 11.05
N GLN A 108 11.29 -13.70 11.09
CA GLN A 108 10.77 -14.94 10.51
C GLN A 108 10.94 -15.00 8.99
N ARG A 109 10.76 -13.87 8.28
CA ARG A 109 10.96 -13.82 6.82
C ARG A 109 12.41 -13.89 6.40
N THR A 110 13.30 -13.23 7.14
CA THR A 110 14.74 -13.22 6.84
C THR A 110 15.47 -14.45 7.39
N GLY A 111 14.84 -15.20 8.30
CA GLY A 111 15.47 -16.31 9.01
C GLY A 111 16.54 -15.84 10.01
N MET A 112 16.48 -14.57 10.45
CA MET A 112 17.42 -13.99 11.41
C MET A 112 16.85 -13.98 12.82
N ASN A 113 17.74 -13.90 13.81
CA ASN A 113 17.36 -13.61 15.17
C ASN A 113 16.98 -12.12 15.32
N GLU A 114 16.02 -11.83 16.20
CA GLU A 114 15.51 -10.46 16.43
C GLU A 114 16.63 -9.48 16.79
N GLN A 115 17.59 -9.91 17.62
CA GLN A 115 18.74 -9.09 18.03
C GLN A 115 19.66 -8.76 16.86
N GLU A 116 20.00 -9.74 16.01
CA GLU A 116 20.83 -9.52 14.84
C GLU A 116 20.12 -8.64 13.80
N LEU A 117 18.83 -8.88 13.61
CA LEU A 117 17.99 -8.06 12.74
C LEU A 117 18.03 -6.60 13.20
N LEU A 118 17.85 -6.33 14.50
CA LEU A 118 17.87 -4.96 15.02
C LEU A 118 19.23 -4.28 14.84
N GLN A 119 20.34 -4.99 15.03
CA GLN A 119 21.70 -4.48 14.81
C GLN A 119 21.96 -4.14 13.33
N GLN A 120 21.50 -5.01 12.43
CA GLN A 120 21.56 -4.78 11.00
C GLN A 120 20.70 -3.58 10.59
N LEU A 121 19.45 -3.52 11.05
CA LEU A 121 18.53 -2.43 10.74
C LEU A 121 19.07 -1.10 11.28
N SER A 122 19.56 -1.04 12.52
CA SER A 122 20.10 0.21 13.07
C SER A 122 21.26 0.79 12.27
N THR A 123 22.02 -0.07 11.59
CA THR A 123 23.20 0.34 10.80
C THR A 123 22.85 0.64 9.35
N ALA A 124 21.98 -0.16 8.73
CA ALA A 124 21.66 -0.06 7.30
C ALA A 124 20.50 0.90 7.01
N LEU A 125 19.48 0.92 7.87
CA LEU A 125 18.22 1.61 7.62
C LEU A 125 18.38 3.13 7.43
N PRO A 126 19.23 3.86 8.19
CA PRO A 126 19.44 5.29 7.96
C PRO A 126 19.86 5.61 6.52
N GLY A 127 20.79 4.84 5.97
CA GLY A 127 21.29 5.01 4.60
C GLY A 127 20.30 4.54 3.54
N VAL A 128 19.52 3.48 3.82
CA VAL A 128 18.47 3.04 2.89
C VAL A 128 17.36 4.08 2.78
N VAL A 129 16.93 4.66 3.90
CA VAL A 129 15.91 5.72 3.90
C VAL A 129 16.44 6.95 3.17
N ASP A 130 17.66 7.41 3.43
CA ASP A 130 18.31 8.50 2.70
C ASP A 130 18.26 8.31 1.17
N LYS A 131 18.68 7.13 0.70
CA LYS A 131 18.70 6.80 -0.75
C LYS A 131 17.32 6.80 -1.38
N LEU A 132 16.30 6.42 -0.62
CA LEU A 132 14.91 6.43 -1.07
C LEU A 132 14.26 7.82 -0.95
N THR A 133 14.93 8.76 -0.30
CA THR A 133 14.39 10.09 0.01
C THR A 133 15.27 11.24 -0.53
N PRO A 134 15.74 11.18 -1.80
CA PRO A 134 16.77 12.10 -2.30
C PRO A 134 16.35 13.57 -2.36
N ASN A 135 15.04 13.86 -2.34
CA ASN A 135 14.50 15.21 -2.40
C ASN A 135 14.11 15.79 -1.04
N GLY A 136 14.49 15.15 0.07
CA GLY A 136 14.00 15.60 1.39
C GLY A 136 12.54 15.24 1.65
N GLN A 137 11.95 14.40 0.79
CA GLN A 137 10.54 14.03 0.81
C GLN A 137 10.40 12.57 0.45
N VAL A 138 9.57 11.84 1.20
CA VAL A 138 9.23 10.45 0.87
C VAL A 138 8.48 10.48 -0.45
N PRO A 139 9.07 9.96 -1.55
CA PRO A 139 8.40 9.99 -2.84
C PRO A 139 7.05 9.28 -2.71
N PRO A 140 5.98 9.82 -3.33
CA PRO A 140 4.72 9.09 -3.39
C PRO A 140 5.01 7.73 -4.02
N GLN A 141 4.51 6.64 -3.41
CA GLN A 141 4.97 5.27 -3.73
C GLN A 141 4.84 4.90 -5.23
N HIS A 142 3.98 5.60 -5.96
CA HIS A 142 3.84 5.48 -7.41
C HIS A 142 5.10 5.83 -8.21
N GLN A 143 6.00 6.67 -7.67
CA GLN A 143 7.28 7.04 -8.29
C GLN A 143 8.43 6.07 -7.93
N VAL A 144 8.35 5.38 -6.78
CA VAL A 144 9.40 4.44 -6.34
C VAL A 144 9.40 3.19 -7.23
N THR A 145 8.22 2.72 -7.63
CA THR A 145 8.08 1.58 -8.54
C THR A 145 8.61 1.88 -9.95
N SER A 146 8.61 3.16 -10.36
CA SER A 146 9.12 3.59 -11.67
C SER A 146 10.65 3.62 -11.71
N ALA A 147 11.30 3.96 -10.59
CA ALA A 147 12.75 4.00 -10.47
C ALA A 147 13.40 2.61 -10.47
N PHE A 148 12.67 1.57 -10.04
CA PHE A 148 13.16 0.19 -9.99
C PHE A 148 12.94 -0.61 -11.30
N ASN A 149 12.26 -0.04 -12.30
CA ASN A 149 11.93 -0.69 -13.57
C ASN A 149 12.55 0.02 -14.79
N SER A 150 13.76 0.55 -14.64
CA SER A 150 14.59 1.07 -15.76
C SER A 150 15.83 0.23 -15.96
#